data_AF-A0A5K1FME8-F1
#
_entry.id   AF-A0A5K1FME8-F1
#
_cell.length_a   1.000
_cell.length_b   1.000
_cell.length_c   1.000
_cell.angle_alpha   90.00
_cell.angle_beta   90.00
_cell.angle_gamma   90.00
#
_symmetry.space_group_name_H-M   'P 1'
#
loop_
_entity.id
_entity.type
_entity.pdbx_description
1 polymer ?
#
loop_
_entity_poly.entity_id
_entity_poly.type
_entity_poly.pdbx_seq_one_letter_code
_entity_poly.pdbx_strand_id
1 'polypeptide(L)' 'AVCWKRGEPLVIEEVDVAPPQPSEVRIKIICTSLCHSDVTFWTLP' A
#
# COMPACT_ATOMS: atom_id res chain seq x y z
N ALA A 1 0.90 -5.31 -0.22
CA ALA A 1 0.06 -5.80 0.90
C ALA A 1 -1.20 -4.96 0.91
N VAL A 2 -2.37 -5.59 0.99
CA VAL A 2 -3.67 -4.92 0.82
C VAL A 2 -4.48 -4.99 2.11
N CYS A 3 -5.13 -3.87 2.45
CA CYS A 3 -6.05 -3.74 3.57
C CYS A 3 -7.48 -3.79 3.03
N TRP A 4 -8.12 -4.95 3.13
CA TRP A 4 -9.51 -5.13 2.70
C TRP A 4 -10.52 -4.60 3.71
N LYS A 5 -10.15 -4.62 4.98
CA LYS A 5 -10.98 -4.14 6.07
C LYS A 5 -10.11 -3.62 7.19
N ARG A 6 -10.61 -2.59 7.87
CA ARG A 6 -9.89 -1.93 8.93
C ARG A 6 -9.59 -2.87 10.11
N GLY A 7 -8.37 -2.76 10.64
CA GLY A 7 -7.89 -3.55 11.77
C GLY A 7 -7.65 -5.03 11.49
N GLU A 8 -7.97 -5.53 10.28
CA GLU A 8 -7.65 -6.89 9.89
C GLU A 8 -6.21 -6.98 9.35
N PRO A 9 -5.53 -8.13 9.49
CA PRO A 9 -4.18 -8.32 8.97
C PRO A 9 -4.08 -7.96 7.47
N LEU A 10 -2.99 -7.29 7.09
CA LEU A 10 -2.71 -7.01 5.67
C LEU A 10 -2.45 -8.31 4.91
N VAL A 11 -3.01 -8.42 3.70
CA VAL A 11 -2.87 -9.60 2.86
C VAL A 11 -1.77 -9.41 1.82
N ILE A 12 -0.94 -10.42 1.59
CA ILE A 12 0.00 -10.46 0.46
C ILE A 12 -0.73 -11.07 -0.72
N GLU A 13 -0.91 -10.27 -1.78
CA GLU A 13 -1.62 -10.67 -2.99
C GLU A 13 -0.94 -10.08 -4.22
N GLU A 14 -1.14 -10.74 -5.37
CA GLU A 14 -0.71 -10.26 -6.67
C GLU A 14 -1.70 -9.21 -7.18
N VAL A 15 -1.18 -8.12 -7.73
CA VAL A 15 -1.98 -7.01 -8.26
C VAL A 15 -1.39 -6.51 -9.58
N ASP A 16 -2.26 -6.07 -10.48
CA ASP A 16 -1.86 -5.43 -11.73
C ASP A 16 -1.62 -3.94 -11.53
N VAL A 17 -0.39 -3.48 -11.82
CA VAL A 17 -0.04 -2.05 -11.78
C VAL A 17 -0.02 -1.51 -13.21
N ALA A 18 -1.03 -0.69 -13.53
CA ALA A 18 -1.20 -0.08 -14.85
C ALA A 18 0.03 0.77 -15.27
N PRO A 19 0.20 1.04 -16.58
CA PRO A 19 1.21 1.98 -17.05
C PRO A 19 0.99 3.41 -16.52
N PRO A 20 2.07 4.18 -16.29
CA PRO A 20 1.95 5.58 -15.87
C PRO A 20 1.34 6.46 -16.95
N GLN A 21 0.53 7.44 -16.54
CA GLN A 21 -0.05 8.49 -17.39
C GLN A 21 0.90 9.70 -17.55
N PRO A 22 0.55 10.73 -18.34
CA PRO A 22 1.38 11.93 -18.45
C PRO A 22 1.68 12.54 -17.07
N SER A 23 2.96 12.82 -16.83
CA SER A 23 3.50 13.33 -15.55
C SER A 23 3.45 12.36 -14.36
N GLU A 24 3.24 11.06 -14.59
CA GLU A 24 3.38 10.01 -13.58
C GLU A 24 4.65 9.18 -13.77
N VAL A 25 5.11 8.52 -12.70
CA VAL A 25 6.24 7.60 -12.75
C VAL A 25 5.89 6.27 -12.07
N ARG A 26 6.40 5.16 -12.61
CA ARG A 26 6.27 3.83 -12.01
C ARG A 26 7.57 3.43 -11.34
N ILE A 27 7.52 3.18 -10.03
CA ILE A 27 8.69 2.92 -9.21
C ILE A 27 8.74 1.44 -8.80
N LYS A 28 9.91 0.81 -8.93
CA LYS A 28 10.19 -0.50 -8.33
C LYS A 28 10.68 -0.29 -6.90
N ILE A 29 9.86 -0.66 -5.92
CA ILE A 29 10.21 -0.56 -4.50
C ILE A 29 11.23 -1.66 -4.16
N ILE A 30 12.41 -1.27 -3.65
CA ILE A 30 13.46 -2.21 -3.21
C ILE A 30 13.41 -2.44 -1.70
N CYS A 31 13.09 -1.39 -0.94
CA CYS A 31 12.85 -1.43 0.49
C CYS A 31 11.71 -0.46 0.85
N THR A 32 11.00 -0.77 1.93
CA THR A 32 9.96 0.07 2.51
C THR A 32 9.92 -0.17 4.02
N SER A 33 9.35 0.76 4.78
CA SER A 33 9.19 0.66 6.23
C SER A 33 7.82 1.18 6.64
N LEU A 34 7.43 0.94 7.89
CA LEU A 34 6.18 1.45 8.44
C LEU A 34 6.40 2.78 9.16
N CYS A 35 5.51 3.72 8.89
CA CYS A 35 5.32 4.95 9.66
C CYS A 35 4.18 4.76 10.66
N HIS A 36 4.15 5.59 11.71
CA HIS A 36 3.02 5.64 12.65
C HIS A 36 1.69 5.92 11.94
N SER A 37 1.70 6.77 10.89
CA SER A 37 0.50 7.09 10.12
C SER A 37 -0.11 5.86 9.42
N ASP A 38 0.72 4.91 8.98
CA ASP A 38 0.21 3.70 8.30
C ASP A 38 -0.65 2.88 9.27
N VAL A 39 -0.21 2.77 10.54
CA VAL A 39 -0.95 2.09 11.60
C VAL A 39 -2.20 2.87 12.00
N THR A 40 -2.10 4.20 12.09
CA THR A 40 -3.25 5.09 12.35
C THR A 40 -4.36 4.83 11.34
N PHE A 41 -4.08 4.94 10.04
CA PHE A 41 -5.10 4.73 9.00
C PHE A 41 -5.56 3.27 8.89
N TRP A 42 -4.67 2.32 9.21
CA TRP A 42 -5.01 0.91 9.21
C TRP A 42 -5.96 0.51 10.36
N THR A 43 -5.92 1.18 11.52
CA THR A 43 -6.58 0.69 12.74
C THR A 43 -7.55 1.66 13.44
N LEU A 44 -7.39 2.99 13.32
CA LEU A 44 -8.12 3.98 14.13
C LEU A 44 -9.49 4.43 13.57
N PRO A 45 -10.51 4.66 14.45
CA PRO A 45 -11.92 5.00 14.12
C PRO A 45 -12.13 6.02 13.02
#